data_AF-A0A9E4XB98-F1
#
_entry.id   AF-A0A9E4XB98-F1
#
_cell.length_a   1.000
_cell.length_b   1.000
_cell.length_c   1.000
_cell.angle_alpha   90.00
_cell.angle_beta   90.00
_cell.angle_gamma   90.00
#
_symmetry.space_group_name_H-M   'P 1'
#
loop_
_entity.id
_entity.type
_entity.pdbx_description
1 polymer ?
#
loop_
_entity_poly.entity_id
_entity_poly.type
_entity_poly.pdbx_seq_one_letter_code
_entity_poly.pdbx_strand_id
1 'polypeptide(L)'
;MREVLQRFREDGITLEDTLKLLRDLPYQDLDFAKVDHHRAIRKGFPEVIYGEGKSPQQLASIAEAVLQQSDVLLVTRAGPEAFQAVLANAPDAIHHESARLVVVDRRSQRECIPGVL
;
A
#
# COMPACT_ATOMS: atom_id res chain seq x y z
N MET A 1 -2.76 -15.69 7.18
CA MET A 1 -3.78 -16.30 6.30
C MET A 1 -3.90 -17.82 6.46
N ARG A 2 -2.80 -18.58 6.44
CA ARG A 2 -2.87 -20.06 6.57
C ARG A 2 -3.55 -20.54 7.85
N GLU A 3 -3.24 -19.98 9.02
CA GLU A 3 -3.87 -20.36 10.30
C GLU A 3 -5.39 -20.18 10.30
N VAL A 4 -5.90 -19.08 9.75
CA VAL A 4 -7.34 -18.81 9.67
C VAL A 4 -8.04 -19.85 8.79
N LEU A 5 -7.46 -20.17 7.63
CA LEU A 5 -7.99 -21.20 6.73
C LEU A 5 -7.89 -22.61 7.33
N GLN A 6 -6.85 -22.87 8.12
CA GLN A 6 -6.68 -24.14 8.82
C GLN A 6 -7.75 -24.34 9.90
N ARG A 7 -8.01 -23.29 10.68
CA ARG A 7 -9.10 -23.28 11.68
C ARG A 7 -10.48 -23.42 11.05
N PHE A 8 -10.71 -22.85 9.87
CA PHE A 8 -11.95 -23.05 9.12
C PHE A 8 -12.10 -24.50 8.63
N ARG A 9 -11.02 -25.08 8.09
CA ARG A 9 -11.01 -26.47 7.61
C ARG A 9 -11.19 -27.49 8.74
N GLU A 10 -10.77 -27.15 9.95
CA GLU A 10 -10.88 -27.99 11.15
C GLU A 10 -12.19 -27.72 11.93
N ASP A 11 -13.20 -27.12 11.28
CA ASP A 11 -14.51 -26.71 11.86
C ASP A 11 -14.42 -25.82 13.11
N GLY A 12 -13.25 -25.22 13.37
CA GLY A 12 -12.96 -24.40 14.55
C GLY A 12 -13.46 -22.95 14.46
N ILE A 13 -13.91 -22.52 13.28
CA ILE A 13 -14.59 -21.23 13.04
C ILE A 13 -15.60 -21.39 11.90
N THR A 14 -16.71 -20.66 11.93
CA THR A 14 -17.73 -20.74 10.86
C THR A 14 -17.26 -20.03 9.59
N LEU A 15 -17.93 -20.28 8.46
CA LEU A 15 -17.67 -19.55 7.21
C LEU A 15 -17.86 -18.04 7.40
N GLU A 16 -18.89 -17.65 8.14
CA GLU A 16 -19.22 -16.25 8.41
C GLU A 16 -18.15 -15.58 9.29
N ASP A 17 -17.65 -16.27 10.31
CA ASP A 17 -16.56 -15.79 11.16
C ASP A 17 -15.24 -15.72 10.39
N THR A 18 -14.98 -16.70 9.54
CA THR A 18 -13.81 -16.72 8.63
C THR A 18 -13.85 -15.53 7.69
N LEU A 19 -15.00 -15.25 7.07
CA LEU A 19 -15.19 -14.11 6.18
C LEU A 19 -15.10 -12.76 6.90
N LYS A 20 -15.48 -12.69 8.18
CA LYS A 20 -15.26 -11.50 9.03
C LYS A 20 -13.78 -11.31 9.35
N LEU A 21 -13.09 -12.36 9.83
CA LEU A 21 -11.66 -12.32 10.10
C LEU A 21 -10.85 -11.93 8.87
N LEU A 22 -11.18 -12.48 7.70
CA LEU A 22 -10.54 -12.11 6.43
C LEU A 22 -10.86 -10.68 5.99
N ARG A 23 -12.02 -10.13 6.40
CA ARG A 23 -12.37 -8.72 6.20
C ARG A 23 -11.63 -7.78 7.15
N ASP A 24 -11.33 -8.23 8.37
CA ASP A 24 -10.79 -7.41 9.47
C ASP A 24 -9.25 -7.50 9.61
N LEU A 25 -8.59 -8.44 8.94
CA LEU A 25 -7.12 -8.59 8.83
C LEU A 25 -6.43 -7.95 7.60
N PRO A 26 -6.91 -6.86 6.96
CA PRO A 26 -6.37 -6.43 5.67
C PRO A 26 -5.23 -5.42 5.77
N TYR A 27 -4.75 -5.13 6.98
CA TYR A 27 -3.74 -4.09 7.19
C TYR A 27 -2.50 -4.64 7.89
N GLN A 28 -1.34 -4.13 7.49
CA GLN A 28 -0.08 -4.35 8.18
C GLN A 28 0.13 -3.22 9.19
N ASP A 29 0.25 -3.56 10.47
CA ASP A 29 0.59 -2.61 11.53
C ASP A 29 2.11 -2.49 11.63
N LEU A 30 2.62 -1.26 11.46
CA LEU A 30 4.04 -0.91 11.58
C LEU A 30 4.31 -0.11 12.86
N ASP A 31 3.42 -0.15 13.85
CA ASP A 31 3.43 0.64 15.11
C ASP A 31 3.18 2.15 14.91
N PHE A 32 3.69 2.74 13.84
CA PHE A 32 3.50 4.16 13.48
C PHE A 32 2.54 4.38 12.31
N ALA A 33 2.16 3.31 11.60
CA ALA A 33 1.21 3.35 10.50
C ALA A 33 0.53 1.99 10.31
N LYS A 34 -0.74 2.02 9.91
CA LYS A 34 -1.48 0.85 9.46
C LYS A 34 -1.65 0.94 7.96
N VAL A 35 -1.01 0.04 7.23
CA VAL A 35 -1.02 0.00 5.76
C VAL A 35 -2.16 -0.89 5.29
N ASP A 36 -3.20 -0.33 4.68
CA ASP A 36 -4.36 -1.09 4.16
C ASP A 36 -4.08 -1.67 2.77
N HIS A 37 -3.69 -2.95 2.73
CA HIS A 37 -3.40 -3.67 1.48
C HIS A 37 -4.65 -3.97 0.65
N HIS A 38 -5.83 -4.01 1.26
CA HIS A 38 -7.08 -4.31 0.54
C HIS A 38 -7.74 -3.08 -0.05
N ARG A 39 -7.20 -1.88 0.18
CA ARG A 39 -7.76 -0.65 -0.36
C ARG A 39 -7.95 -0.72 -1.87
N ALA A 40 -7.00 -1.32 -2.59
CA ALA A 40 -7.09 -1.52 -4.03
C ALA A 40 -8.34 -2.33 -4.43
N ILE A 41 -8.63 -3.42 -3.71
CA ILE A 41 -9.82 -4.26 -3.95
C ILE A 41 -11.11 -3.49 -3.64
N ARG A 42 -11.12 -2.69 -2.55
CA ARG A 42 -12.33 -1.99 -2.09
C ARG A 42 -12.62 -0.70 -2.84
N LYS A 43 -11.60 -0.05 -3.40
CA LYS A 43 -11.68 1.33 -3.95
C LYS A 43 -11.13 1.47 -5.36
N GLY A 44 -10.53 0.42 -5.93
CA GLY A 44 -9.94 0.44 -7.26
C GLY A 44 -8.56 1.10 -7.34
N PHE A 45 -8.02 1.60 -6.23
CA PHE A 45 -6.67 2.20 -6.17
C PHE A 45 -5.97 1.83 -4.86
N PRO A 46 -4.63 1.67 -4.87
CA PRO A 46 -3.86 1.23 -3.72
C PRO A 46 -3.71 2.32 -2.65
N GLU A 47 -3.09 1.95 -1.54
CA GLU A 47 -2.77 2.85 -0.43
C GLU A 47 -1.91 4.04 -0.91
N VAL A 48 -2.26 5.23 -0.43
CA VAL A 48 -1.51 6.48 -0.69
C VAL A 48 -0.83 6.90 0.61
N ILE A 49 0.47 7.17 0.55
CA ILE A 49 1.22 7.65 1.70
C ILE A 49 1.11 9.17 1.78
N TYR A 50 0.60 9.66 2.91
CA TYR A 50 0.72 11.08 3.26
C TYR A 50 2.11 11.35 3.83
N GLY A 51 2.99 12.02 3.08
CA GLY A 51 4.40 12.11 3.44
C GLY A 51 4.77 13.16 4.48
N GLU A 52 3.97 14.22 4.61
CA GLU A 52 4.24 15.30 5.56
C GLU A 52 4.10 14.80 7.02
N GLY A 53 5.09 15.15 7.86
CA GLY A 53 5.13 14.74 9.27
C GLY A 53 5.65 13.32 9.53
N LYS A 54 6.03 12.56 8.49
CA LYS A 54 6.70 11.26 8.65
C LYS A 54 8.21 11.41 8.57
N SER A 55 8.93 10.61 9.36
CA SER A 55 10.38 10.52 9.22
C SER A 55 10.76 9.75 7.93
N PRO A 56 11.98 9.97 7.40
CA PRO A 56 12.49 9.19 6.26
C PRO A 56 12.42 7.68 6.48
N GLN A 57 12.70 7.20 7.69
CA GLN A 57 12.65 5.77 8.03
C GLN A 57 11.21 5.23 7.98
N GLN A 58 10.26 5.98 8.55
CA GLN A 58 8.84 5.60 8.50
C GLN A 58 8.34 5.55 7.05
N LEU A 59 8.74 6.52 6.23
CA LEU A 59 8.41 6.56 4.81
C LEU A 59 8.95 5.34 4.06
N ALA A 60 10.23 5.01 4.26
CA ALA A 60 10.84 3.85 3.64
C ALA A 60 10.11 2.55 4.03
N SER A 61 9.82 2.34 5.32
CA SER A 61 9.10 1.16 5.81
C SER A 61 7.67 1.06 5.26
N ILE A 62 6.93 2.17 5.18
CA ILE A 62 5.57 2.15 4.62
C ILE A 62 5.64 1.90 3.10
N ALA A 63 6.57 2.55 2.40
CA ALA A 63 6.75 2.36 0.96
C ALA A 63 7.09 0.91 0.63
N GLU A 64 7.99 0.29 1.40
CA GLU A 64 8.32 -1.13 1.28
C GLU A 64 7.09 -2.00 1.51
N ALA A 65 6.36 -1.78 2.61
CA ALA A 65 5.15 -2.53 2.91
C ALA A 65 4.11 -2.46 1.77
N VAL A 66 3.84 -1.26 1.24
CA VAL A 66 2.90 -1.06 0.13
C VAL A 66 3.40 -1.78 -1.12
N LEU A 67 4.68 -1.64 -1.48
CA LEU A 67 5.24 -2.19 -2.71
C LEU A 67 5.42 -3.71 -2.68
N GLN A 68 5.39 -4.35 -1.51
CA GLN A 68 5.33 -5.82 -1.39
C GLN A 68 4.00 -6.40 -1.87
N GLN A 69 2.92 -5.61 -1.88
CA GLN A 69 1.57 -6.06 -2.24
C GLN A 69 0.97 -5.30 -3.42
N SER A 70 1.65 -4.25 -3.91
CA SER A 70 1.18 -3.40 -5.00
C SER A 70 2.29 -2.97 -5.94
N ASP A 71 1.98 -2.96 -7.22
CA ASP A 71 2.84 -2.41 -8.27
C ASP A 71 2.82 -0.88 -8.34
N VAL A 72 1.99 -0.22 -7.51
CA VAL A 72 1.79 1.23 -7.55
C VAL A 72 1.93 1.82 -6.16
N LEU A 73 2.68 2.91 -6.07
CA LEU A 73 2.83 3.71 -4.88
C LEU A 73 2.67 5.18 -5.24
N LEU A 74 1.91 5.92 -4.41
CA LEU A 74 1.86 7.37 -4.45
C LEU A 74 2.19 7.91 -3.06
N VAL A 75 3.21 8.76 -2.98
CA VAL A 75 3.53 9.55 -1.80
C VAL A 75 3.21 11.01 -2.08
N THR A 76 2.32 11.58 -1.30
CA THR A 76 1.88 12.98 -1.43
C THR A 76 2.64 13.88 -0.47
N ARG A 77 2.75 15.18 -0.83
CA ARG A 77 3.50 16.19 -0.05
C ARG A 77 4.95 15.81 0.20
N ALA A 78 5.54 15.06 -0.73
CA ALA A 78 6.88 14.53 -0.66
C ALA A 78 7.93 15.58 -1.06
N GLY A 79 8.83 15.89 -0.12
CA GLY A 79 10.05 16.65 -0.40
C GLY A 79 11.22 15.75 -0.84
N PRO A 80 12.41 16.32 -1.07
CA PRO A 80 13.60 15.56 -1.48
C PRO A 80 13.95 14.42 -0.51
N GLU A 81 13.85 14.64 0.81
CA GLU A 81 14.13 13.61 1.81
C GLU A 81 13.17 12.41 1.72
N ALA A 82 11.89 12.69 1.46
CA ALA A 82 10.89 11.65 1.25
C ALA A 82 11.17 10.85 -0.02
N PHE A 83 11.61 11.54 -1.09
CA PHE A 83 12.02 10.86 -2.32
C PHE A 83 13.23 9.96 -2.08
N GLN A 84 14.28 10.45 -1.41
CA GLN A 84 15.47 9.65 -1.11
C GLN A 84 15.14 8.42 -0.26
N ALA A 85 14.24 8.56 0.70
CA ALA A 85 13.77 7.43 1.51
C ALA A 85 13.06 6.35 0.67
N VAL A 86 12.21 6.76 -0.27
CA VAL A 86 11.51 5.83 -1.16
C VAL A 86 12.47 5.19 -2.16
N LEU A 87 13.42 5.97 -2.70
CA LEU A 87 14.39 5.53 -3.70
C LEU A 87 15.25 4.36 -3.21
N ALA A 88 15.54 4.29 -1.91
CA ALA A 88 16.28 3.20 -1.30
C ALA A 88 15.59 1.82 -1.49
N ASN A 89 14.25 1.81 -1.53
CA ASN A 89 13.44 0.60 -1.67
C ASN A 89 12.85 0.42 -3.08
N ALA A 90 12.75 1.51 -3.83
CA ALA A 90 12.22 1.55 -5.19
C ALA A 90 13.11 2.43 -6.08
N PRO A 91 14.18 1.87 -6.66
CA PRO A 91 15.07 2.61 -7.57
C PRO A 91 14.37 3.18 -8.81
N ASP A 92 13.19 2.64 -9.13
CA ASP A 92 12.30 3.06 -10.21
C ASP A 92 11.32 4.17 -9.81
N ALA A 93 11.42 4.71 -8.60
CA ALA A 93 10.59 5.82 -8.14
C ALA A 93 10.90 7.12 -8.90
N ILE A 94 9.85 7.88 -9.20
CA ILE A 94 9.92 9.17 -9.90
C ILE A 94 9.47 10.28 -8.94
N HIS A 95 10.27 11.35 -8.81
CA HIS A 95 9.91 12.54 -8.04
C HIS A 95 9.35 13.63 -8.96
N HIS A 96 8.11 14.04 -8.69
CA HIS A 96 7.50 15.22 -9.30
C HIS A 96 7.61 16.39 -8.31
N GLU A 97 8.70 17.15 -8.40
CA GLU A 97 9.02 18.22 -7.45
C GLU A 97 7.93 19.29 -7.34
N SER A 98 7.41 19.78 -8.47
CA SER A 98 6.38 20.83 -8.51
C SER A 98 5.06 20.39 -7.88
N ALA A 99 4.68 19.13 -8.08
CA ALA A 99 3.48 18.52 -7.49
C ALA A 99 3.72 18.01 -6.06
N ARG A 100 4.99 17.97 -5.60
CA ARG A 100 5.41 17.34 -4.35
C ARG A 100 4.93 15.89 -4.25
N LEU A 101 5.14 15.09 -5.30
CA LEU A 101 4.73 13.69 -5.37
C LEU A 101 5.91 12.76 -5.64
N VAL A 102 5.93 11.60 -5.00
CA VAL A 102 6.79 10.47 -5.42
C VAL A 102 5.89 9.35 -5.89
N VAL A 103 6.20 8.80 -7.07
CA VAL A 103 5.37 7.79 -7.74
C VAL A 103 6.21 6.59 -8.10
N VAL A 104 5.67 5.41 -7.85
CA VAL A 104 6.09 4.14 -8.47
C VAL A 104 4.87 3.61 -9.20
N ASP A 105 5.02 3.20 -10.46
CA ASP A 105 3.95 2.56 -11.23
C ASP A 105 4.56 1.52 -12.16
N ARG A 106 4.45 0.24 -11.76
CA ARG A 106 5.00 -0.92 -12.47
C ARG A 106 3.96 -1.65 -13.31
N ARG A 107 2.74 -1.13 -13.40
CA ARG A 107 1.67 -1.77 -14.16
C ARG A 107 2.00 -1.79 -15.65
N SER A 108 1.85 -2.96 -16.27
CA SER A 108 2.06 -3.16 -17.71
C SER A 108 0.90 -2.65 -18.57
N GLN A 109 -0.31 -2.56 -18.00
CA GLN A 109 -1.50 -2.04 -18.66
C GLN A 109 -2.14 -0.94 -17.79
N ARG A 110 -2.17 0.27 -18.33
CA ARG A 110 -3.00 1.36 -17.81
C ARG A 110 -4.31 1.31 -18.59
N GLU A 111 -5.35 0.77 -17.99
CA GLU A 111 -6.70 0.91 -18.55
C GLU A 111 -7.11 2.38 -18.42
N CYS A 112 -6.89 3.16 -19.48
CA CYS A 112 -7.36 4.52 -19.55
C CYS A 112 -8.89 4.49 -19.72
N ILE A 113 -9.61 5.11 -18.79
CA ILE A 113 -11.05 5.30 -18.92
C ILE A 113 -11.25 6.49 -19.87
N PRO A 114 -11.99 6.35 -20.98
CA PRO A 114 -12.22 7.45 -21.90
C PRO A 114 -12.78 8.69 -21.18
N GLY A 115 -12.13 9.85 -21.38
CA GLY A 115 -12.54 11.11 -20.75
C GLY A 115 -11.93 11.39 -19.36
N VAL A 116 -11.18 10.45 -18.80
CA VAL A 116 -10.31 10.68 -17.63
C VAL A 116 -8.88 10.83 -18.15
N LEU A 117 -8.32 12.03 -18.03
CA LEU A 117 -6.95 12.36 -18.48
C LEU A 117 -5.89 11.56 -17.71
#